data_AF-A0A4S9X485-F1
#
_entry.id   AF-A0A4S9X485-F1
#
_cell.length_a   1.000
_cell.length_b   1.000
_cell.length_c   1.000
_cell.angle_alpha   90.00
_cell.angle_beta   90.00
_cell.angle_gamma   90.00
#
_symmetry.space_group_name_H-M   'P 1'
#
loop_
_entity.id
_entity.type
_entity.pdbx_description
1 polymer ?
#
loop_
_entity_poly.entity_id
_entity_poly.type
_entity_poly.pdbx_seq_one_letter_code
_entity_poly.pdbx_strand_id
1 'polypeptide(L)'
;MSAHEPHDEDSNVPEDDDEMFNPEDMEEEFEGEGEDMPMSDDEEGGAMEEIMLQNDSIAHFDGHKDSIFCIAQHPTHPQLVATGGGDDVAYLFDCTPPQAPVLPASYESNPQPVERHSQEAYVKLEGHTDSVNAIAFSLPDGNFVATAGLDGRLNVYRTPQQPQAEPAKAFASAAEVEEINWLLPCPNPTYPNTFALGANDGSVWVYTVNEQDATPLTIVQAFYLHQASCTAGAWTPDGKMLCTVSEDSSLYVWDVFGDAAAAGLANPSGQAVVGLTGDDERFLIEGGLYSVAVSPGGALVAVGGAEGQIRVVGLPRLSIPGGQSVTSGAKGAGARGKAGGGKQSGGPRGGQSTAASGQSGVILAALAAQSDGIETLSFAQPPLTLLAAGSVDGSIALFDVAHNFAIRRHIRDAHEEEAVIKVEFVNAGQNGNNWMLTSCGNDGVVRRWDVRGGTAAANGGLSGEWRGHRGGGEGGGVMGFVQGGGGRAIVTAGDDSVSLVFNAPPQ
;
A
#
# COMPACT_ATOMS: atom_id res chain seq x y z
N MET A 1 25.26 60.07 -47.41
CA MET A 1 26.07 61.26 -47.05
C MET A 1 27.15 60.80 -46.09
N SER A 2 28.36 61.35 -46.27
CA SER A 2 29.63 60.90 -45.70
C SER A 2 29.91 61.50 -44.32
N ALA A 3 30.62 60.72 -43.49
CA ALA A 3 31.65 61.03 -42.49
C ALA A 3 31.50 62.21 -41.50
N HIS A 4 31.74 61.96 -40.20
CA HIS A 4 32.94 62.39 -39.41
C HIS A 4 32.76 62.14 -37.89
N GLU A 5 33.77 61.55 -37.24
CA GLU A 5 34.22 61.85 -35.86
C GLU A 5 35.27 62.99 -35.92
N PRO A 6 35.84 63.61 -34.84
CA PRO A 6 36.01 63.17 -33.42
C PRO A 6 35.98 64.26 -32.29
N HIS A 7 36.35 63.83 -31.06
CA HIS A 7 36.92 64.51 -29.84
C HIS A 7 36.01 65.28 -28.86
N ASP A 8 35.81 64.74 -27.64
CA ASP A 8 36.42 65.06 -26.29
C ASP A 8 35.71 66.26 -25.60
N GLU A 9 35.36 66.29 -24.30
CA GLU A 9 36.01 65.80 -23.08
C GLU A 9 35.01 65.89 -21.87
N ASP A 10 35.24 65.05 -20.86
CA ASP A 10 35.12 65.30 -19.41
C ASP A 10 33.92 64.84 -18.54
N SER A 11 34.32 64.25 -17.39
CA SER A 11 33.60 63.86 -16.16
C SER A 11 32.71 62.61 -16.16
N ASN A 12 33.19 61.53 -15.53
CA ASN A 12 32.90 61.20 -14.11
C ASN A 12 33.03 59.68 -13.85
N VAL A 13 34.18 59.25 -13.29
CA VAL A 13 34.33 57.97 -12.58
C VAL A 13 35.32 58.22 -11.43
N PRO A 14 35.03 57.79 -10.20
CA PRO A 14 36.06 57.46 -9.25
C PRO A 14 36.13 55.94 -9.04
N GLU A 15 37.35 55.43 -9.18
CA GLU A 15 37.82 54.11 -8.76
C GLU A 15 38.11 54.08 -7.25
N ASP A 16 38.20 52.84 -6.73
CA ASP A 16 38.72 52.44 -5.42
C ASP A 16 40.09 53.03 -5.09
N ASP A 17 40.34 53.28 -3.79
CA ASP A 17 41.64 52.99 -3.18
C ASP A 17 41.54 52.94 -1.64
N ASP A 18 42.38 52.05 -1.09
CA ASP A 18 42.54 51.64 0.29
C ASP A 18 42.88 52.75 1.30
N GLU A 19 42.25 52.75 2.49
CA GLU A 19 42.85 53.35 3.69
C GLU A 19 42.77 52.41 4.92
N MET A 20 43.95 52.29 5.52
CA MET A 20 44.45 51.36 6.51
C MET A 20 43.77 51.47 7.90
N PHE A 21 43.75 50.33 8.61
CA PHE A 21 43.53 50.24 10.06
C PHE A 21 44.37 51.27 10.84
N ASN A 22 43.71 52.05 11.69
CA ASN A 22 44.37 52.92 12.66
C ASN A 22 44.64 52.12 13.97
N PRO A 23 45.91 51.90 14.36
CA PRO A 23 46.26 51.07 15.52
C PRO A 23 46.24 51.82 16.87
N GLU A 24 45.49 52.92 17.02
CA GLU A 24 45.44 53.71 18.26
C GLU A 24 44.14 53.55 19.09
N ASP A 25 43.17 52.73 18.69
CA ASP A 25 41.92 52.50 19.45
C ASP A 25 41.99 51.29 20.42
N MET A 26 43.18 50.97 20.93
CA MET A 26 43.39 49.92 21.93
C MET A 26 43.96 50.54 23.19
N GLU A 27 43.10 50.84 24.19
CA GLU A 27 43.37 50.85 25.64
C GLU A 27 42.26 51.62 26.40
N GLU A 28 41.26 50.90 26.92
CA GLU A 28 40.59 51.33 28.17
C GLU A 28 40.68 50.19 29.18
N GLU A 29 41.68 50.29 30.06
CA GLU A 29 41.74 49.56 31.32
C GLU A 29 40.62 50.08 32.25
N PHE A 30 39.74 49.19 32.71
CA PHE A 30 38.91 49.46 33.89
C PHE A 30 39.46 48.70 35.09
N GLU A 31 39.99 49.48 36.03
CA GLU A 31 40.41 49.06 37.37
C GLU A 31 39.23 48.45 38.14
N GLY A 32 39.47 47.30 38.77
CA GLY A 32 38.51 46.68 39.66
C GLY A 32 38.47 47.36 41.03
N GLU A 33 37.28 47.77 41.46
CA GLU A 33 36.91 47.84 42.88
C GLU A 33 35.55 47.15 43.04
N GLY A 34 35.52 46.16 43.93
CA GLY A 34 34.37 45.30 44.13
C GLY A 34 33.27 45.96 44.97
N GLU A 35 32.04 45.77 44.54
CA GLU A 35 30.87 45.68 45.42
C GLU A 35 29.95 44.56 44.91
N ASP A 36 29.75 43.55 45.75
CA ASP A 36 28.82 42.45 45.53
C ASP A 36 27.39 42.97 45.35
N MET A 37 26.87 42.94 44.12
CA MET A 37 25.44 43.06 43.86
C MET A 37 24.86 41.68 43.52
N PRO A 38 23.81 41.23 44.22
CA PRO A 38 23.28 39.88 44.05
C PRO A 38 22.67 39.73 42.66
N MET A 39 23.22 38.81 41.87
CA MET A 39 22.58 38.30 40.66
C MET A 39 21.23 37.71 41.07
N SER A 40 20.15 38.38 40.69
CA SER A 40 18.85 37.73 40.64
C SER A 40 18.92 36.69 39.53
N ASP A 41 18.79 35.42 39.91
CA ASP A 41 18.56 34.31 39.00
C ASP A 41 17.26 34.58 38.24
N ASP A 42 17.37 35.25 37.09
CA ASP A 42 16.35 35.17 36.05
C ASP A 42 16.52 33.80 35.40
N GLU A 43 15.82 32.81 35.96
CA GLU A 43 15.46 31.56 35.29
C GLU A 43 14.66 31.91 34.01
N GLU A 44 15.35 32.25 32.92
CA GLU A 44 14.86 31.88 31.60
C GLU A 44 14.98 30.37 31.48
N GLY A 45 14.00 29.69 32.07
CA GLY A 45 13.67 28.31 31.77
C GLY A 45 13.26 28.21 30.31
N GLY A 46 14.25 28.14 29.43
CA GLY A 46 14.08 27.49 28.15
C GLY A 46 13.62 26.08 28.45
N ALA A 47 12.31 25.85 28.34
CA ALA A 47 11.76 24.52 28.32
C ALA A 47 12.46 23.82 27.14
N MET A 48 13.47 22.99 27.44
CA MET A 48 13.70 21.83 26.60
C MET A 48 12.35 21.15 26.55
N GLU A 49 11.68 21.21 25.40
CA GLU A 49 10.63 20.26 25.09
C GLU A 49 11.30 18.90 25.28
N GLU A 50 11.00 18.24 26.40
CA GLU A 50 11.29 16.82 26.52
C GLU A 50 10.58 16.17 25.35
N ILE A 51 11.34 15.79 24.31
CA ILE A 51 10.86 14.94 23.24
C ILE A 51 10.47 13.63 23.93
N MET A 52 9.20 13.54 24.33
CA MET A 52 8.62 12.31 24.83
C MET A 52 8.56 11.34 23.66
N LEU A 53 9.64 10.57 23.50
CA LEU A 53 9.72 9.44 22.59
C LEU A 53 8.70 8.39 23.05
N GLN A 54 7.47 8.51 22.53
CA GLN A 54 6.41 7.54 22.77
C GLN A 54 6.61 6.34 21.86
N ASN A 55 6.76 5.15 22.45
CA ASN A 55 6.85 3.89 21.73
C ASN A 55 5.87 2.86 22.32
N ASP A 56 4.76 2.66 21.61
CA ASP A 56 3.65 1.79 21.97
C ASP A 56 3.89 0.31 21.55
N SER A 57 5.04 0.01 20.94
CA SER A 57 5.34 -1.35 20.45
C SER A 57 5.53 -2.34 21.61
N ILE A 58 5.07 -3.57 21.38
CA ILE A 58 5.24 -4.70 22.30
C ILE A 58 6.47 -5.54 21.97
N ALA A 59 6.94 -5.48 20.72
CA ALA A 59 8.18 -6.09 20.23
C ALA A 59 8.68 -5.31 19.01
N HIS A 60 9.96 -5.49 18.67
CA HIS A 60 10.55 -4.93 17.47
C HIS A 60 11.52 -5.92 16.82
N PHE A 61 11.83 -5.71 15.55
CA PHE A 61 12.85 -6.42 14.79
C PHE A 61 13.73 -5.37 14.08
N ASP A 62 15.03 -5.38 14.37
CA ASP A 62 16.04 -4.42 13.91
C ASP A 62 17.14 -5.09 13.07
N GLY A 63 16.81 -6.19 12.39
CA GLY A 63 17.78 -6.95 11.60
C GLY A 63 18.19 -6.28 10.28
N HIS A 64 17.37 -5.35 9.78
CA HIS A 64 17.69 -4.57 8.58
C HIS A 64 18.69 -3.45 8.90
N LYS A 65 19.51 -3.11 7.91
CA LYS A 65 20.49 -1.99 8.02
C LYS A 65 20.05 -0.72 7.31
N ASP A 66 18.95 -0.80 6.59
CA ASP A 66 18.37 0.27 5.79
C ASP A 66 16.84 0.16 5.83
N SER A 67 16.14 1.11 5.21
CA SER A 67 14.69 1.21 5.15
C SER A 67 14.01 -0.10 4.77
N ILE A 68 12.90 -0.43 5.44
CA ILE A 68 12.10 -1.60 5.12
C ILE A 68 11.01 -1.19 4.12
N PHE A 69 11.16 -1.56 2.85
CA PHE A 69 10.23 -1.17 1.78
C PHE A 69 8.98 -2.05 1.72
N CYS A 70 9.07 -3.33 2.10
CA CYS A 70 7.96 -4.26 1.94
C CYS A 70 7.79 -5.21 3.11
N ILE A 71 6.54 -5.63 3.34
CA ILE A 71 6.15 -6.54 4.43
C ILE A 71 5.02 -7.46 3.98
N ALA A 72 5.12 -8.74 4.35
CA ALA A 72 4.08 -9.74 4.12
C ALA A 72 3.91 -10.64 5.35
N GLN A 73 2.69 -11.14 5.56
CA GLN A 73 2.35 -12.06 6.64
C GLN A 73 1.99 -13.41 6.08
N HIS A 74 2.39 -14.47 6.78
CA HIS A 74 2.09 -15.83 6.34
C HIS A 74 0.58 -16.12 6.45
N PRO A 75 -0.04 -16.71 5.41
CA PRO A 75 -1.51 -16.86 5.32
C PRO A 75 -2.10 -17.78 6.39
N THR A 76 -1.38 -18.82 6.82
CA THR A 76 -1.84 -19.82 7.80
C THR A 76 -1.18 -19.70 9.18
N HIS A 77 -0.11 -18.89 9.29
CA HIS A 77 0.72 -18.75 10.48
C HIS A 77 0.95 -17.25 10.74
N PRO A 78 -0.04 -16.52 11.26
CA PRO A 78 0.02 -15.06 11.36
C PRO A 78 1.17 -14.53 12.23
N GLN A 79 1.77 -15.37 13.06
CA GLN A 79 2.98 -15.03 13.81
C GLN A 79 4.23 -14.87 12.93
N LEU A 80 4.23 -15.43 11.72
CA LEU A 80 5.37 -15.42 10.82
C LEU A 80 5.22 -14.25 9.83
N VAL A 81 6.18 -13.32 9.88
CA VAL A 81 6.20 -12.11 9.06
C VAL A 81 7.51 -12.04 8.30
N ALA A 82 7.42 -11.64 7.03
CA ALA A 82 8.56 -11.42 6.17
C ALA A 82 8.68 -9.94 5.81
N THR A 83 9.89 -9.40 5.86
CA THR A 83 10.22 -8.02 5.53
C THR A 83 11.35 -7.98 4.51
N GLY A 84 11.31 -7.01 3.59
CA GLY A 84 12.37 -6.74 2.62
C GLY A 84 12.79 -5.27 2.71
N GLY A 85 14.09 -5.01 2.63
CA GLY A 85 14.64 -3.68 2.81
C GLY A 85 15.62 -3.24 1.74
N GLY A 86 16.07 -1.99 1.86
CA GLY A 86 17.12 -1.37 1.04
C GLY A 86 18.53 -1.90 1.30
N ASP A 87 18.68 -2.82 2.25
CA ASP A 87 19.93 -3.53 2.53
C ASP A 87 20.11 -4.79 1.67
N ASP A 88 19.40 -4.88 0.54
CA ASP A 88 19.39 -5.97 -0.45
C ASP A 88 18.99 -7.34 0.13
N VAL A 89 18.36 -7.35 1.30
CA VAL A 89 18.06 -8.56 2.07
C VAL A 89 16.59 -8.58 2.45
N ALA A 90 16.03 -9.78 2.50
CA ALA A 90 14.77 -10.02 3.19
C ALA A 90 14.98 -10.90 4.44
N TYR A 91 14.19 -10.66 5.47
CA TYR A 91 14.16 -11.46 6.68
C TYR A 91 12.78 -12.05 6.88
N LEU A 92 12.77 -13.22 7.51
CA LEU A 92 11.60 -13.82 8.09
C LEU A 92 11.80 -13.79 9.60
N PHE A 93 10.81 -13.38 10.39
CA PHE A 93 10.87 -13.38 11.84
C PHE A 93 9.52 -13.77 12.47
N ASP A 94 9.57 -14.20 13.73
CA ASP A 94 8.37 -14.46 14.52
C ASP A 94 7.98 -13.17 15.27
N CYS A 95 6.78 -12.66 15.01
CA CYS A 95 6.26 -11.46 15.63
C CYS A 95 5.60 -11.72 17.00
N THR A 96 5.61 -12.96 17.49
CA THR A 96 5.09 -13.30 18.82
C THR A 96 5.92 -12.57 19.88
N PRO A 97 5.31 -11.69 20.69
CA PRO A 97 6.06 -10.95 21.70
C PRO A 97 6.68 -11.93 22.72
N PRO A 98 7.92 -11.68 23.18
CA PRO A 98 8.50 -12.48 24.25
C PRO A 98 7.59 -12.41 25.48
N GLN A 99 7.44 -13.53 26.20
CA GLN A 99 6.61 -13.56 27.41
C GLN A 99 7.16 -12.54 28.42
N ALA A 100 6.34 -11.55 28.76
CA ALA A 100 6.65 -10.66 29.87
C ALA A 100 6.83 -11.48 31.16
N PRO A 101 7.80 -11.16 32.03
CA PRO A 101 7.90 -11.82 33.33
C PRO A 101 6.58 -11.67 34.09
N VAL A 102 6.04 -12.79 34.58
CA VAL A 102 4.72 -12.93 35.22
C VAL A 102 4.61 -12.23 36.59
N LEU A 103 5.51 -11.28 36.89
CA LEU A 103 5.53 -10.63 38.20
C LEU A 103 4.35 -9.65 38.31
N PRO A 104 3.64 -9.64 39.46
CA PRO A 104 2.50 -8.76 39.65
C PRO A 104 2.94 -7.29 39.65
N ALA A 105 2.14 -6.44 38.99
CA ALA A 105 2.32 -4.99 38.86
C ALA A 105 2.38 -4.19 40.19
N SER A 106 2.47 -4.87 41.34
CA SER A 106 2.46 -4.28 42.68
C SER A 106 3.85 -3.98 43.25
N TYR A 107 4.93 -4.12 42.48
CA TYR A 107 6.31 -3.94 43.00
C TYR A 107 7.15 -2.85 42.33
N GLU A 108 6.68 -2.22 41.25
CA GLU A 108 7.42 -1.11 40.62
C GLU A 108 6.61 0.17 40.71
N SER A 109 6.97 1.00 41.68
CA SER A 109 6.44 2.37 41.85
C SER A 109 7.00 3.36 40.82
N ASN A 110 7.94 2.93 39.97
CA ASN A 110 8.46 3.66 38.83
C ASN A 110 9.12 2.66 37.85
N PRO A 111 8.38 2.07 36.88
CA PRO A 111 8.98 1.18 35.90
C PRO A 111 9.97 1.98 35.06
N GLN A 112 11.27 1.70 35.18
CA GLN A 112 12.24 2.25 34.24
C GLN A 112 11.96 1.66 32.85
N PRO A 113 12.13 2.42 31.75
CA PRO A 113 12.07 1.87 30.42
C PRO A 113 13.14 0.78 30.29
N VAL A 114 12.72 -0.49 30.29
CA VAL A 114 13.61 -1.60 29.98
C VAL A 114 13.70 -1.65 28.45
N GLU A 115 14.92 -1.49 27.93
CA GLU A 115 15.20 -1.71 26.52
C GLU A 115 14.76 -3.13 26.16
N ARG A 116 13.79 -3.23 25.24
CA ARG A 116 13.27 -4.53 24.81
C ARG A 116 14.34 -5.20 23.95
N HIS A 117 14.47 -6.52 24.05
CA HIS A 117 15.32 -7.24 23.11
C HIS A 117 14.62 -7.35 21.74
N SER A 118 15.40 -7.17 20.68
CA SER A 118 14.96 -7.40 19.31
C SER A 118 14.57 -8.86 19.09
N GLN A 119 13.58 -9.08 18.23
CA GLN A 119 13.16 -10.40 17.82
C GLN A 119 14.28 -11.09 17.02
N GLU A 120 14.43 -12.40 17.22
CA GLU A 120 15.39 -13.16 16.45
C GLU A 120 14.88 -13.39 15.03
N ALA A 121 15.78 -13.24 14.05
CA ALA A 121 15.50 -13.63 12.68
C ALA A 121 15.23 -15.15 12.63
N TYR A 122 14.09 -15.51 12.07
CA TYR A 122 13.73 -16.90 11.78
C TYR A 122 14.58 -17.45 10.64
N VAL A 123 14.78 -16.65 9.59
CA VAL A 123 15.77 -16.92 8.54
C VAL A 123 16.11 -15.63 7.79
N LYS A 124 17.36 -15.55 7.31
CA LYS A 124 17.80 -14.52 6.37
C LYS A 124 17.66 -15.02 4.93
N LEU A 125 17.03 -14.25 4.06
CA LEU A 125 16.83 -14.55 2.64
C LEU A 125 17.79 -13.68 1.82
N GLU A 126 18.91 -14.27 1.39
CA GLU A 126 19.91 -13.60 0.56
C GLU A 126 19.77 -13.98 -0.92
N GLY A 127 20.21 -13.10 -1.83
CA GLY A 127 20.25 -13.38 -3.26
C GLY A 127 20.06 -12.17 -4.16
N HIS A 128 19.53 -11.07 -3.61
CA HIS A 128 19.41 -9.81 -4.33
C HIS A 128 20.73 -9.03 -4.34
N THR A 129 20.88 -8.18 -5.35
CA THR A 129 22.02 -7.26 -5.50
C THR A 129 21.61 -5.79 -5.49
N ASP A 130 20.34 -5.53 -5.18
CA ASP A 130 19.72 -4.23 -4.98
C ASP A 130 18.49 -4.42 -4.06
N SER A 131 17.86 -3.32 -3.69
CA SER A 131 16.77 -3.22 -2.70
C SER A 131 15.64 -4.20 -2.96
N VAL A 132 15.17 -4.86 -1.90
CA VAL A 132 14.01 -5.76 -1.97
C VAL A 132 12.74 -4.93 -1.89
N ASN A 133 12.15 -4.67 -3.05
CA ASN A 133 11.02 -3.76 -3.19
C ASN A 133 9.65 -4.44 -2.94
N ALA A 134 9.52 -5.75 -3.16
CA ALA A 134 8.26 -6.46 -2.89
C ALA A 134 8.47 -7.88 -2.37
N ILE A 135 7.55 -8.33 -1.50
CA ILE A 135 7.58 -9.66 -0.90
C ILE A 135 6.17 -10.25 -0.79
N ALA A 136 6.05 -11.55 -1.04
CA ALA A 136 4.77 -12.25 -1.00
C ALA A 136 4.93 -13.71 -0.57
N PHE A 137 4.01 -14.18 0.27
CA PHE A 137 3.83 -15.62 0.50
C PHE A 137 2.94 -16.23 -0.57
N SER A 138 3.30 -17.42 -1.02
CA SER A 138 2.44 -18.27 -1.87
C SER A 138 1.09 -18.52 -1.20
N LEU A 139 0.03 -18.54 -2.00
CA LEU A 139 -1.30 -18.94 -1.55
C LEU A 139 -1.67 -20.33 -2.10
N PRO A 140 -2.53 -21.08 -1.39
CA PRO A 140 -3.16 -20.73 -0.10
C PRO A 140 -2.30 -21.07 1.14
N ASP A 141 -1.30 -21.94 1.00
CA ASP A 141 -0.66 -22.59 2.15
C ASP A 141 0.56 -21.83 2.72
N GLY A 142 1.17 -20.92 1.96
CA GLY A 142 2.37 -20.18 2.40
C GLY A 142 3.68 -20.96 2.32
N ASN A 143 3.71 -22.10 1.63
CA ASN A 143 4.89 -23.00 1.54
C ASN A 143 6.14 -22.35 0.93
N PHE A 144 5.95 -21.30 0.14
CA PHE A 144 7.00 -20.50 -0.45
C PHE A 144 6.84 -19.02 -0.10
N VAL A 145 7.97 -18.33 0.03
CA VAL A 145 8.08 -16.88 0.06
C VAL A 145 8.84 -16.43 -1.19
N ALA A 146 8.28 -15.46 -1.89
CA ALA A 146 8.87 -14.86 -3.08
C ALA A 146 9.27 -13.42 -2.75
N THR A 147 10.48 -13.04 -3.14
CA THR A 147 11.04 -11.70 -3.01
C THR A 147 11.36 -11.16 -4.40
N ALA A 148 11.06 -9.89 -4.61
CA ALA A 148 11.30 -9.18 -5.85
C ALA A 148 12.08 -7.91 -5.56
N GLY A 149 13.15 -7.70 -6.31
CA GLY A 149 14.08 -6.59 -6.10
C GLY A 149 14.11 -5.59 -7.25
N LEU A 150 14.73 -4.43 -6.97
CA LEU A 150 15.12 -3.47 -7.99
C LEU A 150 16.27 -4.00 -8.87
N ASP A 151 16.87 -5.14 -8.52
CA ASP A 151 17.81 -5.86 -9.37
C ASP A 151 17.13 -6.70 -10.48
N GLY A 152 15.80 -6.61 -10.60
CA GLY A 152 15.02 -7.32 -11.60
C GLY A 152 14.85 -8.80 -11.32
N ARG A 153 15.31 -9.27 -10.15
CA ARG A 153 15.23 -10.69 -9.77
C ARG A 153 13.96 -10.99 -9.03
N LEU A 154 13.34 -12.11 -9.38
CA LEU A 154 12.35 -12.79 -8.57
C LEU A 154 13.04 -14.00 -7.92
N ASN A 155 13.27 -13.97 -6.62
CA ASN A 155 13.81 -15.10 -5.87
C ASN A 155 12.69 -15.79 -5.09
N VAL A 156 12.63 -17.11 -5.15
CA VAL A 156 11.66 -17.93 -4.43
C VAL A 156 12.39 -18.82 -3.44
N TYR A 157 11.94 -18.80 -2.19
CA TYR A 157 12.49 -19.61 -1.10
C TYR A 157 11.40 -20.53 -0.56
N ARG A 158 11.80 -21.70 -0.04
CA ARG A 158 10.90 -22.52 0.78
C ARG A 158 10.72 -21.83 2.12
N THR A 159 9.48 -21.67 2.57
CA THR A 159 9.19 -21.16 3.90
C THR A 159 9.67 -22.18 4.94
N PRO A 160 10.63 -21.82 5.81
CA PRO A 160 11.16 -22.76 6.78
C PRO A 160 10.13 -23.10 7.87
N GLN A 161 10.13 -24.36 8.31
CA GLN A 161 9.27 -24.85 9.40
C GLN A 161 9.87 -24.65 10.80
N GLN A 162 11.17 -24.35 10.88
CA GLN A 162 11.90 -24.07 12.11
C GLN A 162 12.91 -22.93 11.86
N PRO A 163 13.27 -22.13 12.88
CA PRO A 163 14.30 -21.11 12.75
C PRO A 163 15.63 -21.69 12.26
N GLN A 164 16.30 -20.96 11.38
CA GLN A 164 17.57 -21.34 10.76
C GLN A 164 18.60 -20.22 10.97
N ALA A 165 19.76 -20.59 11.50
CA ALA A 165 20.88 -19.65 11.68
C ALA A 165 21.58 -19.34 10.34
N GLU A 166 21.60 -20.30 9.41
CA GLU A 166 22.20 -20.12 8.10
C GLU A 166 21.22 -19.42 7.14
N PRO A 167 21.69 -18.49 6.29
CA PRO A 167 20.85 -17.88 5.27
C PRO A 167 20.22 -18.91 4.33
N ALA A 168 18.94 -18.74 4.03
CA ALA A 168 18.26 -19.55 3.04
C ALA A 168 18.78 -19.20 1.65
N LYS A 169 19.08 -20.23 0.86
CA LYS A 169 19.35 -20.08 -0.57
C LYS A 169 18.05 -20.10 -1.35
N ALA A 170 17.98 -19.30 -2.42
CA ALA A 170 16.85 -19.33 -3.33
C ALA A 170 16.65 -20.76 -3.86
N PHE A 171 15.42 -21.26 -3.71
CA PHE A 171 14.97 -22.52 -4.28
C PHE A 171 14.85 -22.42 -5.81
N ALA A 172 14.39 -21.27 -6.30
CA ALA A 172 14.37 -20.91 -7.71
C ALA A 172 14.49 -19.40 -7.88
N SER A 173 14.94 -18.94 -9.04
CA SER A 173 15.08 -17.52 -9.37
C SER A 173 14.77 -17.26 -10.84
N ALA A 174 14.21 -16.10 -11.15
CA ALA A 174 14.07 -15.55 -12.51
C ALA A 174 14.59 -14.12 -12.56
N ALA A 175 15.05 -13.67 -13.74
CA ALA A 175 15.60 -12.33 -13.96
C ALA A 175 15.33 -11.90 -15.40
N GLU A 176 14.04 -11.67 -15.71
CA GLU A 176 13.57 -11.35 -17.06
C GLU A 176 13.43 -9.85 -17.32
N VAL A 177 13.50 -9.03 -16.28
CA VAL A 177 13.26 -7.58 -16.30
C VAL A 177 14.38 -6.84 -15.58
N GLU A 178 14.48 -5.53 -15.74
CA GLU A 178 15.49 -4.70 -15.08
C GLU A 178 15.14 -4.41 -13.62
N GLU A 179 13.88 -4.06 -13.31
CA GLU A 179 13.42 -3.72 -11.96
C GLU A 179 11.98 -4.20 -11.75
N ILE A 180 11.66 -4.68 -10.54
CA ILE A 180 10.31 -5.15 -10.19
C ILE A 180 9.66 -4.19 -9.17
N ASN A 181 8.48 -3.67 -9.52
CA ASN A 181 7.76 -2.68 -8.71
C ASN A 181 6.84 -3.30 -7.66
N TRP A 182 6.21 -4.41 -7.97
CA TRP A 182 5.25 -5.07 -7.07
C TRP A 182 5.18 -6.57 -7.31
N LEU A 183 4.74 -7.30 -6.29
CA LEU A 183 4.59 -8.76 -6.31
C LEU A 183 3.33 -9.17 -5.55
N LEU A 184 2.47 -9.97 -6.18
CA LEU A 184 1.18 -10.38 -5.62
C LEU A 184 0.91 -11.87 -5.82
N PRO A 185 0.58 -12.61 -4.74
CA PRO A 185 0.21 -14.00 -4.88
C PRO A 185 -1.22 -14.12 -5.44
N CYS A 186 -1.43 -15.12 -6.31
CA CYS A 186 -2.74 -15.42 -6.87
C CYS A 186 -3.63 -16.08 -5.79
N PRO A 187 -4.84 -15.56 -5.53
CA PRO A 187 -5.73 -16.13 -4.51
C PRO A 187 -6.48 -17.39 -4.97
N ASN A 188 -6.35 -17.79 -6.24
CA ASN A 188 -7.11 -18.92 -6.80
C ASN A 188 -6.54 -20.26 -6.30
N PRO A 189 -7.31 -21.06 -5.53
CA PRO A 189 -6.83 -22.34 -5.01
C PRO A 189 -6.60 -23.40 -6.09
N THR A 190 -7.11 -23.19 -7.31
CA THR A 190 -6.87 -24.07 -8.46
C THR A 190 -5.45 -23.93 -9.00
N TYR A 191 -4.83 -22.77 -8.81
CA TYR A 191 -3.49 -22.44 -9.28
C TYR A 191 -2.60 -22.03 -8.09
N PRO A 192 -2.32 -22.96 -7.16
CA PRO A 192 -1.52 -22.66 -5.97
C PRO A 192 -0.10 -22.21 -6.35
N ASN A 193 0.58 -21.52 -5.44
CA ASN A 193 1.97 -21.06 -5.61
C ASN A 193 2.19 -20.22 -6.88
N THR A 194 1.17 -19.49 -7.30
CA THR A 194 1.23 -18.58 -8.46
C THR A 194 1.40 -17.16 -7.98
N PHE A 195 2.28 -16.40 -8.65
CA PHE A 195 2.59 -15.01 -8.36
C PHE A 195 2.50 -14.17 -9.62
N ALA A 196 2.01 -12.95 -9.50
CA ALA A 196 2.13 -11.92 -10.53
C ALA A 196 3.09 -10.83 -10.08
N LEU A 197 3.86 -10.29 -11.01
CA LEU A 197 4.70 -9.13 -10.80
C LEU A 197 4.52 -8.13 -11.94
N GLY A 198 4.74 -6.85 -11.64
CA GLY A 198 4.85 -5.78 -12.61
C GLY A 198 6.20 -5.12 -12.52
N ALA A 199 6.77 -4.81 -13.68
CA ALA A 199 8.10 -4.29 -13.82
C ALA A 199 8.12 -2.82 -14.26
N ASN A 200 9.28 -2.18 -14.07
CA ASN A 200 9.49 -0.79 -14.44
C ASN A 200 9.48 -0.55 -15.96
N ASP A 201 9.70 -1.59 -16.78
CA ASP A 201 9.57 -1.53 -18.24
C ASP A 201 8.10 -1.64 -18.74
N GLY A 202 7.14 -1.75 -17.82
CA GLY A 202 5.71 -1.93 -18.12
C GLY A 202 5.29 -3.39 -18.33
N SER A 203 6.23 -4.34 -18.36
CA SER A 203 5.91 -5.74 -18.51
C SER A 203 5.27 -6.32 -17.23
N VAL A 204 4.33 -7.25 -17.43
CA VAL A 204 3.65 -7.96 -16.35
C VAL A 204 3.87 -9.45 -16.54
N TRP A 205 4.36 -10.11 -15.51
CA TRP A 205 4.70 -11.52 -15.58
C TRP A 205 3.94 -12.32 -14.54
N VAL A 206 3.52 -13.52 -14.91
CA VAL A 206 2.87 -14.47 -14.01
C VAL A 206 3.70 -15.74 -13.98
N TYR A 207 4.13 -16.12 -12.78
CA TYR A 207 4.92 -17.32 -12.53
C TYR A 207 4.17 -18.30 -11.64
N THR A 208 4.41 -19.59 -11.84
CA THR A 208 3.98 -20.64 -10.89
C THR A 208 5.17 -21.46 -10.43
N VAL A 209 5.11 -21.91 -9.17
CA VAL A 209 6.16 -22.69 -8.52
C VAL A 209 5.69 -24.13 -8.32
N ASN A 210 6.33 -25.06 -9.02
CA ASN A 210 6.10 -26.48 -8.93
C ASN A 210 7.36 -27.18 -8.42
N GLU A 211 7.32 -27.68 -7.19
CA GLU A 211 8.50 -28.29 -6.56
C GLU A 211 8.98 -29.58 -7.26
N GLN A 212 8.07 -30.28 -7.93
CA GLN A 212 8.37 -31.56 -8.58
C GLN A 212 9.00 -31.39 -9.97
N ASP A 213 8.97 -30.19 -10.53
CA ASP A 213 9.48 -29.93 -11.88
C ASP A 213 11.01 -29.73 -11.86
N ALA A 214 11.66 -30.10 -12.97
CA ALA A 214 13.11 -29.90 -13.13
C ALA A 214 13.48 -28.40 -13.13
N THR A 215 12.56 -27.55 -13.59
CA THR A 215 12.60 -26.09 -13.50
C THR A 215 11.45 -25.65 -12.61
N PRO A 216 11.68 -25.43 -11.30
CA PRO A 216 10.57 -25.25 -10.38
C PRO A 216 9.75 -23.98 -10.62
N LEU A 217 10.38 -22.94 -11.16
CA LEU A 217 9.72 -21.69 -11.51
C LEU A 217 9.42 -21.67 -13.01
N THR A 218 8.14 -21.53 -13.36
CA THR A 218 7.68 -21.54 -14.76
C THR A 218 6.82 -20.33 -15.07
N ILE A 219 6.96 -19.79 -16.28
CA ILE A 219 6.16 -18.66 -16.76
C ILE A 219 4.80 -19.19 -17.21
N VAL A 220 3.74 -18.64 -16.64
CA VAL A 220 2.35 -18.91 -17.03
C VAL A 220 1.93 -17.96 -18.16
N GLN A 221 2.17 -16.66 -17.97
CA GLN A 221 1.88 -15.60 -18.93
C GLN A 221 2.89 -14.46 -18.78
N ALA A 222 3.07 -13.71 -19.87
CA ALA A 222 3.76 -12.44 -19.89
C ALA A 222 2.99 -11.46 -20.79
N PHE A 223 2.82 -10.23 -20.31
CA PHE A 223 2.05 -9.17 -20.98
C PHE A 223 2.92 -7.93 -21.18
N TYR A 224 2.78 -7.30 -22.35
CA TYR A 224 3.67 -6.21 -22.81
C TYR A 224 2.89 -5.05 -23.45
N LEU A 225 1.70 -4.72 -22.94
CA LEU A 225 0.89 -3.63 -23.53
C LEU A 225 1.13 -2.27 -22.87
N HIS A 226 1.51 -2.21 -21.59
CA HIS A 226 1.90 -0.94 -20.96
C HIS A 226 3.13 -0.37 -21.65
N GLN A 227 3.17 0.95 -21.79
CA GLN A 227 4.23 1.72 -22.47
C GLN A 227 5.12 2.48 -21.48
N ALA A 228 4.82 2.42 -20.18
CA ALA A 228 5.62 2.97 -19.09
C ALA A 228 5.57 2.04 -17.88
N SER A 229 6.19 2.46 -16.77
CA SER A 229 6.30 1.69 -15.53
C SER A 229 4.95 1.10 -15.08
N CYS A 230 4.92 -0.20 -14.77
CA CYS A 230 3.73 -0.83 -14.21
C CYS A 230 3.73 -0.62 -12.70
N THR A 231 2.92 0.33 -12.25
CA THR A 231 2.96 0.88 -10.88
C THR A 231 2.22 0.03 -9.87
N ALA A 232 1.10 -0.60 -10.25
CA ALA A 232 0.33 -1.45 -9.35
C ALA A 232 -0.45 -2.56 -10.06
N GLY A 233 -0.75 -3.61 -9.30
CA GLY A 233 -1.56 -4.75 -9.72
C GLY A 233 -2.60 -5.14 -8.68
N ALA A 234 -3.66 -5.83 -9.10
CA ALA A 234 -4.61 -6.46 -8.19
C ALA A 234 -5.27 -7.66 -8.86
N TRP A 235 -5.27 -8.80 -8.16
CA TRP A 235 -6.04 -9.96 -8.57
C TRP A 235 -7.54 -9.73 -8.31
N THR A 236 -8.36 -10.28 -9.20
CA THR A 236 -9.76 -10.51 -8.90
C THR A 236 -9.92 -11.48 -7.72
N PRO A 237 -11.00 -11.41 -6.92
CA PRO A 237 -11.17 -12.28 -5.75
C PRO A 237 -11.21 -13.78 -6.07
N ASP A 238 -11.60 -14.15 -7.29
CA ASP A 238 -11.55 -15.54 -7.77
C ASP A 238 -10.17 -15.93 -8.33
N GLY A 239 -9.24 -14.97 -8.42
CA GLY A 239 -7.89 -15.08 -8.95
C GLY A 239 -7.82 -15.50 -10.41
N LYS A 240 -8.86 -15.25 -11.21
CA LYS A 240 -8.88 -15.62 -12.64
C LYS A 240 -8.35 -14.53 -13.55
N MET A 241 -8.56 -13.28 -13.14
CA MET A 241 -8.12 -12.10 -13.87
C MET A 241 -7.20 -11.25 -13.00
N LEU A 242 -6.26 -10.59 -13.66
CA LEU A 242 -5.31 -9.65 -13.06
C LEU A 242 -5.56 -8.26 -13.63
N CYS A 243 -5.78 -7.26 -12.77
CA CYS A 243 -5.86 -5.86 -13.17
C CYS A 243 -4.49 -5.21 -12.94
N THR A 244 -3.98 -4.47 -13.92
CA THR A 244 -2.71 -3.73 -13.80
C THR A 244 -2.85 -2.31 -14.33
N VAL A 245 -2.12 -1.40 -13.72
CA VAL A 245 -2.09 0.02 -14.07
C VAL A 245 -0.65 0.51 -14.28
N SER A 246 -0.51 1.63 -14.99
CA SER A 246 0.79 2.20 -15.34
C SER A 246 0.77 3.73 -15.35
N GLU A 247 1.95 4.32 -15.26
CA GLU A 247 2.20 5.76 -15.42
C GLU A 247 1.74 6.29 -16.78
N ASP A 248 1.64 5.43 -17.80
CA ASP A 248 1.11 5.80 -19.13
C ASP A 248 -0.41 6.02 -19.15
N SER A 249 -1.06 5.99 -17.98
CA SER A 249 -2.51 6.13 -17.81
C SER A 249 -3.32 5.00 -18.45
N SER A 250 -2.74 3.80 -18.56
CA SER A 250 -3.46 2.61 -19.02
C SER A 250 -3.84 1.66 -17.89
N LEU A 251 -5.02 1.06 -18.02
CA LEU A 251 -5.53 -0.04 -17.22
C LEU A 251 -5.78 -1.22 -18.15
N TYR A 252 -5.15 -2.34 -17.85
CA TYR A 252 -5.43 -3.61 -18.49
C TYR A 252 -5.96 -4.64 -17.50
N VAL A 253 -6.91 -5.45 -17.96
CA VAL A 253 -7.43 -6.60 -17.23
C VAL A 253 -7.12 -7.85 -18.03
N TRP A 254 -6.27 -8.70 -17.49
CA TRP A 254 -5.72 -9.86 -18.16
C TRP A 254 -6.50 -11.12 -17.84
N ASP A 255 -6.71 -11.95 -18.84
CA ASP A 255 -7.13 -13.34 -18.63
C ASP A 255 -5.90 -14.22 -18.50
N VAL A 256 -5.54 -14.57 -17.26
CA VAL A 256 -4.29 -15.28 -17.01
C VAL A 256 -4.37 -16.75 -17.41
N PHE A 257 -5.55 -17.36 -17.23
CA PHE A 257 -5.73 -18.81 -17.38
C PHE A 257 -6.62 -19.20 -18.58
N GLY A 258 -7.12 -18.22 -19.35
CA GLY A 258 -7.94 -18.45 -20.54
C GLY A 258 -9.43 -18.66 -20.25
N ASP A 259 -9.88 -18.46 -19.00
CA ASP A 259 -11.26 -18.68 -18.58
C ASP A 259 -12.22 -17.63 -19.18
N ALA A 260 -11.77 -16.38 -19.30
CA ALA A 260 -12.55 -15.32 -19.91
C ALA A 260 -12.62 -15.47 -21.43
N ALA A 261 -11.52 -15.90 -22.07
CA ALA A 261 -11.48 -16.26 -23.48
C ALA A 261 -12.42 -17.44 -23.77
N ALA A 262 -12.41 -18.49 -22.94
CA ALA A 262 -13.33 -19.62 -23.06
C ALA A 262 -14.80 -19.21 -22.90
N ALA A 263 -15.08 -18.19 -22.07
CA ALA A 263 -16.41 -17.60 -21.92
C ALA A 263 -16.79 -16.59 -23.03
N GLY A 264 -15.90 -16.35 -24.01
CA GLY A 264 -16.13 -15.40 -25.10
C GLY A 264 -16.07 -13.92 -24.68
N LEU A 265 -15.37 -13.62 -23.59
CA LEU A 265 -15.24 -12.26 -23.04
C LEU A 265 -13.93 -11.58 -23.42
N ALA A 266 -12.89 -12.33 -23.79
CA ALA A 266 -11.63 -11.77 -24.25
C ALA A 266 -11.80 -11.06 -25.60
N ASN A 267 -11.04 -9.98 -25.80
CA ASN A 267 -11.04 -9.27 -27.07
C ASN A 267 -10.41 -10.13 -28.20
N PRO A 268 -10.73 -9.88 -29.48
CA PRO A 268 -10.15 -10.61 -30.60
C PRO A 268 -8.62 -10.47 -30.74
N SER A 269 -8.02 -9.45 -30.12
CA SER A 269 -6.57 -9.22 -30.06
C SER A 269 -5.84 -10.11 -29.06
N GLY A 270 -6.56 -10.83 -28.18
CA GLY A 270 -6.11 -12.10 -27.64
C GLY A 270 -5.45 -12.14 -26.27
N GLN A 271 -5.43 -11.06 -25.46
CA GLN A 271 -4.79 -11.10 -24.12
C GLN A 271 -5.51 -10.28 -23.04
N ALA A 272 -5.97 -9.06 -23.36
CA ALA A 272 -6.72 -8.24 -22.42
C ALA A 272 -8.24 -8.43 -22.57
N VAL A 273 -8.94 -8.59 -21.46
CA VAL A 273 -10.41 -8.61 -21.39
C VAL A 273 -10.96 -7.18 -21.37
N VAL A 274 -10.24 -6.27 -20.73
CA VAL A 274 -10.50 -4.83 -20.72
C VAL A 274 -9.17 -4.11 -20.94
N GLY A 275 -9.17 -3.10 -21.81
CA GLY A 275 -8.05 -2.19 -21.99
C GLY A 275 -8.59 -0.78 -22.12
N LEU A 276 -8.24 0.09 -21.18
CA LEU A 276 -8.54 1.52 -21.19
C LEU A 276 -7.21 2.25 -21.14
N THR A 277 -7.00 3.20 -22.04
CA THR A 277 -5.75 3.95 -22.18
C THR A 277 -6.04 5.45 -22.09
N GLY A 278 -4.98 6.26 -22.00
CA GLY A 278 -5.08 7.72 -22.10
C GLY A 278 -5.67 8.23 -23.43
N ASP A 279 -5.85 7.37 -24.44
CA ASP A 279 -6.52 7.73 -25.70
C ASP A 279 -8.03 8.01 -25.51
N ASP A 280 -8.66 7.43 -24.48
CA ASP A 280 -10.02 7.79 -24.07
C ASP A 280 -9.95 8.92 -23.02
N GLU A 281 -10.27 10.14 -23.43
CA GLU A 281 -10.28 11.33 -22.55
C GLU A 281 -11.16 11.15 -21.29
N ARG A 282 -12.15 10.24 -21.32
CA ARG A 282 -12.99 9.96 -20.14
C ARG A 282 -12.25 9.13 -19.09
N PHE A 283 -11.27 8.35 -19.53
CA PHE A 283 -10.43 7.53 -18.65
C PHE A 283 -9.14 8.25 -18.24
N LEU A 284 -8.55 9.04 -19.16
CA LEU A 284 -7.30 9.75 -18.95
C LEU A 284 -7.23 10.45 -17.58
N ILE A 285 -6.11 10.21 -16.89
CA ILE A 285 -5.67 10.94 -15.71
C ILE A 285 -4.25 11.42 -16.02
N GLU A 286 -4.07 12.72 -16.22
CA GLU A 286 -2.74 13.26 -16.45
C GLU A 286 -1.85 13.02 -15.22
N GLY A 287 -0.60 12.60 -15.45
CA GLY A 287 0.30 12.21 -14.36
C GLY A 287 0.27 10.73 -14.00
N GLY A 288 -0.57 9.91 -14.63
CA GLY A 288 -0.51 8.45 -14.51
C GLY A 288 -1.35 7.85 -13.39
N LEU A 289 -1.31 6.51 -13.32
CA LEU A 289 -2.04 5.71 -12.33
C LEU A 289 -1.05 5.03 -11.38
N TYR A 290 -1.37 4.96 -10.09
CA TYR A 290 -0.46 4.49 -9.04
C TYR A 290 -1.06 3.43 -8.12
N SER A 291 -2.38 3.35 -8.03
CA SER A 291 -3.05 2.38 -7.15
C SER A 291 -4.22 1.70 -7.83
N VAL A 292 -4.48 0.45 -7.44
CA VAL A 292 -5.59 -0.35 -7.96
C VAL A 292 -6.19 -1.24 -6.88
N ALA A 293 -7.52 -1.31 -6.85
CA ALA A 293 -8.24 -2.21 -5.95
C ALA A 293 -9.43 -2.84 -6.67
N VAL A 294 -9.64 -4.14 -6.44
CA VAL A 294 -10.80 -4.87 -6.98
C VAL A 294 -11.84 -5.07 -5.88
N SER A 295 -13.11 -4.83 -6.22
CA SER A 295 -14.22 -5.07 -5.29
C SER A 295 -14.31 -6.55 -4.88
N PRO A 296 -14.77 -6.88 -3.66
CA PRO A 296 -14.89 -8.26 -3.18
C PRO A 296 -15.77 -9.18 -4.02
N GLY A 297 -16.70 -8.61 -4.78
CA GLY A 297 -17.56 -9.35 -5.72
C GLY A 297 -16.94 -9.53 -7.11
N GLY A 298 -15.73 -9.02 -7.35
CA GLY A 298 -15.03 -9.09 -8.65
C GLY A 298 -15.70 -8.32 -9.78
N ALA A 299 -16.62 -7.40 -9.47
CA ALA A 299 -17.46 -6.73 -10.47
C ALA A 299 -16.96 -5.35 -10.87
N LEU A 300 -16.07 -4.76 -10.07
CA LEU A 300 -15.58 -3.40 -10.18
C LEU A 300 -14.10 -3.38 -9.86
N VAL A 301 -13.36 -2.53 -10.57
CA VAL A 301 -12.00 -2.12 -10.23
C VAL A 301 -11.99 -0.60 -10.04
N ALA A 302 -11.35 -0.13 -8.99
CA ALA A 302 -11.04 1.28 -8.78
C ALA A 302 -9.55 1.48 -9.05
N VAL A 303 -9.21 2.52 -9.81
CA VAL A 303 -7.84 2.93 -10.08
C VAL A 303 -7.64 4.36 -9.60
N GLY A 304 -6.56 4.60 -8.86
CA GLY A 304 -6.16 5.91 -8.36
C GLY A 304 -4.99 6.43 -9.17
N GLY A 305 -5.00 7.72 -9.47
CA GLY A 305 -3.92 8.39 -10.18
C GLY A 305 -3.54 9.70 -9.52
N ALA A 306 -2.78 10.51 -10.26
CA ALA A 306 -2.36 11.83 -9.82
C ALA A 306 -3.55 12.78 -9.57
N GLU A 307 -3.30 13.87 -8.84
CA GLU A 307 -4.26 14.93 -8.54
C GLU A 307 -5.57 14.45 -7.89
N GLY A 308 -5.50 13.40 -7.08
CA GLY A 308 -6.64 12.87 -6.32
C GLY A 308 -7.71 12.20 -7.19
N GLN A 309 -7.41 11.93 -8.46
CA GLN A 309 -8.37 11.39 -9.40
C GLN A 309 -8.49 9.87 -9.25
N ILE A 310 -9.74 9.39 -9.19
CA ILE A 310 -10.05 7.96 -9.16
C ILE A 310 -11.02 7.66 -10.30
N ARG A 311 -10.78 6.56 -11.02
CA ARG A 311 -11.72 6.01 -12.00
C ARG A 311 -12.22 4.66 -11.52
N VAL A 312 -13.53 4.43 -11.65
CA VAL A 312 -14.14 3.13 -11.36
C VAL A 312 -14.60 2.50 -12.66
N VAL A 313 -14.16 1.27 -12.92
CA VAL A 313 -14.42 0.54 -14.15
C VAL A 313 -15.13 -0.76 -13.84
N GLY A 314 -16.15 -1.10 -14.63
CA GLY A 314 -16.85 -2.37 -14.52
C GLY A 314 -16.01 -3.54 -15.05
N LEU A 315 -15.96 -4.62 -14.29
CA LEU A 315 -15.28 -5.87 -14.67
C LEU A 315 -16.26 -6.90 -15.22
N PRO A 316 -15.82 -7.76 -16.15
CA PRO A 316 -16.62 -8.87 -16.65
C PRO A 316 -16.84 -9.90 -15.52
N ARG A 317 -18.04 -10.49 -15.47
CA ARG A 317 -18.33 -11.56 -14.50
C ARG A 317 -18.25 -12.92 -15.16
N LEU A 318 -17.27 -13.72 -14.75
CA LEU A 318 -17.21 -15.15 -15.07
C LEU A 318 -18.25 -15.87 -14.21
N SER A 319 -19.43 -16.15 -14.78
CA SER A 319 -20.47 -16.88 -14.05
C SER A 319 -20.01 -18.32 -13.76
N ILE A 320 -20.08 -18.74 -12.49
CA ILE A 320 -19.85 -20.12 -12.07
C ILE A 320 -20.99 -21.00 -12.65
N PRO A 321 -20.68 -22.13 -13.32
CA PRO A 321 -21.70 -23.14 -13.62
C PRO A 321 -22.22 -23.75 -12.30
N GLY A 322 -23.42 -23.34 -11.86
CA GLY A 322 -24.15 -24.02 -10.78
C GLY A 322 -24.62 -23.15 -9.60
N GLY A 323 -24.25 -21.88 -9.52
CA GLY A 323 -24.80 -20.96 -8.51
C GLY A 323 -26.19 -20.48 -8.90
N GLN A 324 -27.24 -20.98 -8.24
CA GLN A 324 -28.59 -20.45 -8.42
C GLN A 324 -28.59 -18.93 -8.12
N SER A 325 -28.83 -18.12 -9.14
CA SER A 325 -29.25 -16.74 -8.97
C SER A 325 -30.60 -16.75 -8.26
N VAL A 326 -30.58 -16.60 -6.94
CA VAL A 326 -31.78 -16.28 -6.16
C VAL A 326 -32.09 -14.82 -6.45
N THR A 327 -32.79 -14.59 -7.56
CA THR A 327 -33.54 -13.34 -7.72
C THR A 327 -34.65 -13.37 -6.68
N SER A 328 -34.47 -12.63 -5.58
CA SER A 328 -35.53 -12.33 -4.63
C SER A 328 -36.54 -11.38 -5.28
N GLY A 329 -37.29 -11.89 -6.25
CA GLY A 329 -38.50 -11.26 -6.74
C GLY A 329 -39.58 -11.43 -5.69
N ALA A 330 -39.72 -10.43 -4.81
CA ALA A 330 -40.87 -10.30 -3.94
C ALA A 330 -42.15 -10.31 -4.80
N LYS A 331 -42.83 -11.46 -4.84
CA LYS A 331 -44.17 -11.58 -5.44
C LYS A 331 -45.15 -10.85 -4.53
N GLY A 332 -45.42 -9.59 -4.85
CA GLY A 332 -46.63 -8.89 -4.43
C GLY A 332 -47.85 -9.60 -5.00
N ALA A 333 -48.72 -10.06 -4.11
CA ALA A 333 -49.99 -10.66 -4.45
C ALA A 333 -50.99 -9.61 -4.96
N GLY A 334 -51.66 -9.91 -6.08
CA GLY A 334 -53.02 -9.46 -6.36
C GLY A 334 -53.20 -8.36 -7.42
N ALA A 335 -53.55 -8.77 -8.65
CA ALA A 335 -54.72 -8.25 -9.36
C ALA A 335 -54.95 -9.05 -10.66
N ARG A 336 -56.22 -9.31 -10.96
CA ARG A 336 -56.73 -10.20 -12.02
C ARG A 336 -56.59 -9.58 -13.42
N GLY A 337 -56.24 -10.41 -14.41
CA GLY A 337 -56.38 -10.08 -15.85
C GLY A 337 -56.42 -11.36 -16.70
N LYS A 338 -57.41 -11.45 -17.59
CA LYS A 338 -57.84 -12.65 -18.32
C LYS A 338 -56.91 -13.08 -19.47
N ALA A 339 -56.82 -14.41 -19.62
CA ALA A 339 -56.80 -15.25 -20.84
C ALA A 339 -56.17 -14.75 -22.15
N GLY A 340 -55.23 -15.55 -22.67
CA GLY A 340 -54.85 -15.62 -24.08
C GLY A 340 -53.85 -16.76 -24.30
N GLY A 341 -54.30 -17.89 -24.82
CA GLY A 341 -53.49 -19.08 -25.02
C GLY A 341 -52.58 -19.01 -26.24
N GLY A 342 -51.37 -19.56 -26.12
CA GLY A 342 -50.45 -19.82 -27.23
C GLY A 342 -49.47 -20.92 -26.86
N LYS A 343 -49.55 -22.06 -27.54
CA LYS A 343 -48.57 -23.17 -27.50
C LYS A 343 -47.45 -22.89 -28.50
N GLN A 344 -46.18 -23.04 -28.09
CA GLN A 344 -45.04 -23.41 -28.95
C GLN A 344 -44.00 -24.07 -28.02
N SER A 345 -43.89 -25.40 -28.03
CA SER A 345 -43.04 -26.25 -28.89
C SER A 345 -41.56 -26.16 -28.51
N GLY A 346 -41.07 -27.25 -27.91
CA GLY A 346 -39.68 -27.42 -27.50
C GLY A 346 -38.71 -27.54 -28.66
N GLY A 347 -37.53 -26.96 -28.45
CA GLY A 347 -36.29 -27.18 -29.20
C GLY A 347 -35.14 -27.25 -28.18
N PRO A 348 -34.04 -27.98 -28.48
CA PRO A 348 -33.11 -28.48 -27.48
C PRO A 348 -32.30 -27.36 -26.84
N ARG A 349 -32.27 -27.33 -25.49
CA ARG A 349 -31.41 -26.46 -24.70
C ARG A 349 -29.96 -26.96 -24.79
N GLY A 350 -29.21 -26.45 -25.77
CA GLY A 350 -27.77 -26.31 -25.63
C GLY A 350 -27.50 -25.17 -24.66
N GLY A 351 -27.15 -25.49 -23.42
CA GLY A 351 -26.82 -24.50 -22.40
C GLY A 351 -25.43 -23.93 -22.64
N GLN A 352 -25.31 -22.91 -23.49
CA GLN A 352 -24.19 -21.97 -23.41
C GLN A 352 -24.53 -20.96 -22.31
N SER A 353 -23.71 -20.93 -21.27
CA SER A 353 -23.74 -19.93 -20.21
C SER A 353 -23.48 -18.56 -20.80
N THR A 354 -24.50 -17.70 -20.84
CA THR A 354 -24.34 -16.29 -21.23
C THR A 354 -23.72 -15.53 -20.05
N ALA A 355 -22.43 -15.23 -20.13
CA ALA A 355 -21.79 -14.28 -19.23
C ALA A 355 -22.41 -12.88 -19.44
N ALA A 356 -22.65 -12.14 -18.36
CA ALA A 356 -23.21 -10.79 -18.45
C ALA A 356 -22.08 -9.78 -18.75
N SER A 357 -21.92 -9.43 -20.02
CA SER A 357 -20.94 -8.44 -20.50
C SER A 357 -21.36 -6.98 -20.31
N GLY A 358 -22.57 -6.72 -19.83
CA GLY A 358 -23.24 -5.41 -19.94
C GLY A 358 -22.57 -4.21 -19.26
N GLN A 359 -21.51 -4.40 -18.46
CA GLN A 359 -20.74 -3.32 -17.83
C GLN A 359 -19.21 -3.52 -17.92
N SER A 360 -18.73 -4.55 -18.63
CA SER A 360 -17.29 -4.81 -18.75
C SER A 360 -16.60 -3.66 -19.51
N GLY A 361 -15.55 -3.09 -18.93
CA GLY A 361 -14.79 -1.98 -19.52
C GLY A 361 -15.53 -0.64 -19.56
N VAL A 362 -16.70 -0.53 -18.93
CA VAL A 362 -17.44 0.73 -18.82
C VAL A 362 -16.92 1.52 -17.63
N ILE A 363 -16.63 2.81 -17.84
CA ILE A 363 -16.31 3.75 -16.76
C ILE A 363 -17.62 4.09 -16.05
N LEU A 364 -17.74 3.67 -14.78
CA LEU A 364 -18.94 3.81 -13.97
C LEU A 364 -18.93 5.08 -13.13
N ALA A 365 -17.75 5.52 -12.69
CA ALA A 365 -17.59 6.75 -11.92
C ALA A 365 -16.21 7.37 -12.15
N ALA A 366 -16.17 8.70 -12.06
CA ALA A 366 -14.96 9.49 -11.91
C ALA A 366 -15.09 10.26 -10.58
N LEU A 367 -14.18 10.01 -9.66
CA LEU A 367 -14.18 10.60 -8.32
C LEU A 367 -12.97 11.52 -8.19
N ALA A 368 -13.16 12.63 -7.48
CA ALA A 368 -12.10 13.55 -7.11
C ALA A 368 -12.51 14.17 -5.78
N ALA A 369 -11.86 13.74 -4.70
CA ALA A 369 -12.13 14.23 -3.34
C ALA A 369 -10.90 14.85 -2.68
N GLN A 370 -9.71 14.51 -3.18
CA GLN A 370 -8.41 14.81 -2.61
C GLN A 370 -7.62 15.64 -3.64
N SER A 371 -6.54 16.28 -3.22
CA SER A 371 -5.79 17.22 -4.07
C SER A 371 -4.52 16.65 -4.67
N ASP A 372 -4.02 15.53 -4.14
CA ASP A 372 -2.74 14.94 -4.53
C ASP A 372 -2.89 13.45 -4.88
N GLY A 373 -1.81 12.81 -5.32
CA GLY A 373 -1.78 11.43 -5.81
C GLY A 373 -2.47 10.42 -4.87
N ILE A 374 -3.21 9.48 -5.46
CA ILE A 374 -3.86 8.40 -4.71
C ILE A 374 -2.91 7.20 -4.60
N GLU A 375 -2.23 7.09 -3.46
CA GLU A 375 -1.25 6.04 -3.16
C GLU A 375 -1.91 4.68 -2.88
N THR A 376 -3.09 4.68 -2.28
CA THR A 376 -3.68 3.44 -1.76
C THR A 376 -5.19 3.40 -1.84
N LEU A 377 -5.72 2.25 -2.27
CA LEU A 377 -7.15 2.00 -2.38
C LEU A 377 -7.50 0.67 -1.71
N SER A 378 -8.62 0.65 -0.99
CA SER A 378 -9.11 -0.58 -0.36
C SER A 378 -10.63 -0.66 -0.38
N PHE A 379 -11.17 -1.78 -0.84
CA PHE A 379 -12.61 -2.06 -0.71
C PHE A 379 -12.89 -2.81 0.59
N ALA A 380 -13.92 -2.38 1.31
CA ALA A 380 -14.43 -3.14 2.44
C ALA A 380 -15.10 -4.44 1.98
N GLN A 381 -14.93 -5.49 2.77
CA GLN A 381 -15.62 -6.76 2.53
C GLN A 381 -17.11 -6.67 2.94
N PRO A 382 -18.00 -7.47 2.33
CA PRO A 382 -19.40 -7.52 2.74
C PRO A 382 -19.57 -7.79 4.24
N PRO A 383 -20.56 -7.16 4.91
CA PRO A 383 -21.66 -6.40 4.33
C PRO A 383 -21.37 -4.91 4.07
N LEU A 384 -20.16 -4.41 4.37
CA LEU A 384 -19.83 -3.02 4.08
C LEU A 384 -19.70 -2.78 2.57
N THR A 385 -20.17 -1.62 2.14
CA THR A 385 -20.09 -1.15 0.74
C THR A 385 -19.24 0.11 0.66
N LEU A 386 -18.03 0.06 1.22
CA LEU A 386 -17.13 1.21 1.28
C LEU A 386 -15.90 0.99 0.40
N LEU A 387 -15.42 2.09 -0.17
CA LEU A 387 -14.11 2.24 -0.78
C LEU A 387 -13.35 3.30 0.03
N ALA A 388 -12.16 2.98 0.49
CA ALA A 388 -11.24 3.92 1.10
C ALA A 388 -10.15 4.29 0.11
N ALA A 389 -9.78 5.57 0.07
CA ALA A 389 -8.67 6.11 -0.68
C ALA A 389 -7.76 6.92 0.26
N GLY A 390 -6.47 6.58 0.29
CA GLY A 390 -5.42 7.37 0.94
C GLY A 390 -4.65 8.16 -0.12
N SER A 391 -4.29 9.39 0.23
CA SER A 391 -3.64 10.34 -0.68
C SER A 391 -2.31 10.83 -0.12
N VAL A 392 -1.44 11.32 -1.00
CA VAL A 392 -0.18 11.99 -0.65
C VAL A 392 -0.41 13.24 0.21
N ASP A 393 -1.56 13.90 0.07
CA ASP A 393 -1.94 15.08 0.90
C ASP A 393 -2.27 14.75 2.38
N GLY A 394 -2.04 13.52 2.82
CA GLY A 394 -2.29 13.07 4.19
C GLY A 394 -3.76 12.85 4.55
N SER A 395 -4.66 12.94 3.57
CA SER A 395 -6.09 12.73 3.77
C SER A 395 -6.55 11.31 3.45
N ILE A 396 -7.68 10.91 4.04
CA ILE A 396 -8.40 9.68 3.72
C ILE A 396 -9.84 10.00 3.30
N ALA A 397 -10.23 9.57 2.11
CA ALA A 397 -11.60 9.65 1.62
C ALA A 397 -12.30 8.29 1.67
N LEU A 398 -13.54 8.28 2.18
CA LEU A 398 -14.42 7.12 2.19
C LEU A 398 -15.61 7.36 1.27
N PHE A 399 -15.81 6.46 0.32
CA PHE A 399 -16.90 6.49 -0.66
C PHE A 399 -17.88 5.35 -0.43
N ASP A 400 -19.18 5.64 -0.57
CA ASP A 400 -20.23 4.63 -0.50
C ASP A 400 -20.51 4.02 -1.88
N VAL A 401 -20.03 2.80 -2.08
CA VAL A 401 -20.16 2.04 -3.34
C VAL A 401 -21.61 1.77 -3.70
N ALA A 402 -22.51 1.61 -2.71
CA ALA A 402 -23.93 1.32 -2.98
C ALA A 402 -24.70 2.59 -3.40
N HIS A 403 -24.22 3.77 -3.00
CA HIS A 403 -24.84 5.05 -3.29
C HIS A 403 -24.03 5.85 -4.32
N ASN A 404 -23.68 5.21 -5.43
CA ASN A 404 -22.97 5.83 -6.56
C ASN A 404 -21.66 6.52 -6.18
N PHE A 405 -20.89 5.90 -5.29
CA PHE A 405 -19.61 6.42 -4.79
C PHE A 405 -19.72 7.81 -4.17
N ALA A 406 -20.85 8.15 -3.56
CA ALA A 406 -20.98 9.39 -2.80
C ALA A 406 -19.96 9.41 -1.66
N ILE A 407 -19.35 10.57 -1.43
CA ILE A 407 -18.41 10.76 -0.30
C ILE A 407 -19.19 10.58 1.00
N ARG A 408 -18.86 9.52 1.73
CA ARG A 408 -19.37 9.25 3.08
C ARG A 408 -18.60 10.03 4.12
N ARG A 409 -17.28 10.14 3.94
CA ARG A 409 -16.38 10.85 4.85
C ARG A 409 -15.12 11.30 4.13
N HIS A 410 -14.62 12.48 4.51
CA HIS A 410 -13.30 12.94 4.12
C HIS A 410 -12.59 13.37 5.39
N ILE A 411 -11.52 12.66 5.75
CA ILE A 411 -10.66 12.90 6.91
C ILE A 411 -9.43 13.63 6.37
N ARG A 412 -9.40 14.97 6.47
CA ARG A 412 -8.35 15.80 5.84
C ARG A 412 -7.00 15.61 6.52
N ASP A 413 -6.99 15.65 7.85
CA ASP A 413 -5.77 15.59 8.64
C ASP A 413 -5.56 14.18 9.21
N ALA A 414 -5.65 13.15 8.34
CA ALA A 414 -5.54 11.77 8.80
C ALA A 414 -4.11 11.40 9.21
N HIS A 415 -3.12 11.97 8.52
CA HIS A 415 -1.69 11.81 8.75
C HIS A 415 -0.93 13.14 8.68
N GLU A 416 -1.43 14.21 9.32
CA GLU A 416 -0.69 15.47 9.53
C GLU A 416 -0.04 16.07 8.25
N GLU A 417 -0.75 16.03 7.11
CA GLU A 417 -0.29 16.46 5.77
C GLU A 417 0.83 15.60 5.15
N GLU A 418 1.24 14.53 5.82
CA GLU A 418 2.18 13.52 5.33
C GLU A 418 1.46 12.38 4.59
N ALA A 419 2.10 11.82 3.57
CA ALA A 419 1.48 10.84 2.67
C ALA A 419 0.87 9.62 3.39
N VAL A 420 -0.34 9.23 2.98
CA VAL A 420 -0.98 7.99 3.45
C VAL A 420 -0.51 6.81 2.60
N ILE A 421 0.42 6.02 3.12
CA ILE A 421 1.08 4.94 2.39
C ILE A 421 0.17 3.73 2.17
N LYS A 422 -0.61 3.34 3.19
CA LYS A 422 -1.49 2.16 3.08
C LYS A 422 -2.77 2.33 3.87
N VAL A 423 -3.90 1.92 3.29
CA VAL A 423 -5.18 1.76 3.97
C VAL A 423 -5.71 0.33 3.81
N GLU A 424 -6.23 -0.25 4.88
CA GLU A 424 -6.75 -1.62 4.84
C GLU A 424 -7.91 -1.82 5.82
N PHE A 425 -9.02 -2.35 5.32
CA PHE A 425 -10.17 -2.70 6.16
C PHE A 425 -9.91 -3.97 6.96
N VAL A 426 -10.30 -3.94 8.24
CA VAL A 426 -10.18 -5.08 9.14
C VAL A 426 -11.48 -5.33 9.87
N ASN A 427 -11.83 -6.61 10.05
CA ASN A 427 -12.95 -7.00 10.89
C ASN A 427 -12.44 -7.22 12.32
N ALA A 428 -12.53 -6.17 13.13
CA ALA A 428 -12.11 -6.19 14.53
C ALA A 428 -13.13 -6.88 15.46
N GLY A 429 -14.29 -7.33 14.97
CA GLY A 429 -15.36 -7.85 15.83
C GLY A 429 -15.21 -9.33 16.19
N GLN A 430 -15.34 -9.68 17.47
CA GLN A 430 -15.55 -11.09 17.88
C GLN A 430 -16.81 -11.73 17.27
N ASN A 431 -17.79 -10.90 16.90
CA ASN A 431 -19.06 -11.30 16.25
C ASN A 431 -19.11 -10.95 14.75
N GLY A 432 -17.98 -10.58 14.12
CA GLY A 432 -17.88 -10.39 12.67
C GLY A 432 -18.54 -9.12 12.09
N ASN A 433 -18.98 -8.16 12.92
CA ASN A 433 -19.72 -6.98 12.46
C ASN A 433 -19.11 -5.63 12.89
N ASN A 434 -17.83 -5.61 13.26
CA ASN A 434 -17.12 -4.38 13.64
C ASN A 434 -15.96 -4.14 12.67
N TRP A 435 -16.30 -3.67 11.48
CA TRP A 435 -15.32 -3.30 10.47
C TRP A 435 -14.73 -1.93 10.80
N MET A 436 -13.41 -1.86 10.78
CA MET A 436 -12.62 -0.66 10.98
C MET A 436 -11.68 -0.48 9.79
N LEU A 437 -11.18 0.74 9.61
CA LEU A 437 -10.11 1.03 8.66
C LEU A 437 -8.81 1.20 9.44
N THR A 438 -7.73 0.52 9.07
CA THR A 438 -6.39 0.80 9.56
C THR A 438 -5.65 1.59 8.48
N SER A 439 -4.89 2.62 8.84
CA SER A 439 -4.03 3.38 7.93
C SER A 439 -2.64 3.57 8.53
N CYS A 440 -1.63 3.68 7.66
CA CYS A 440 -0.29 4.14 8.03
C CYS A 440 0.16 5.26 7.09
N GLY A 441 1.04 6.12 7.57
CA GLY A 441 1.54 7.25 6.79
C GLY A 441 3.00 7.56 7.04
N ASN A 442 3.48 8.55 6.29
CA ASN A 442 4.85 9.03 6.37
C ASN A 442 5.16 9.79 7.68
N ASP A 443 4.11 10.15 8.43
CA ASP A 443 4.20 10.68 9.79
C ASP A 443 4.70 9.67 10.84
N GLY A 444 4.95 8.41 10.45
CA GLY A 444 5.46 7.37 11.36
C GLY A 444 4.39 6.75 12.25
N VAL A 445 3.11 7.05 12.00
CA VAL A 445 2.01 6.64 12.88
C VAL A 445 1.07 5.67 12.18
N VAL A 446 0.60 4.67 12.92
CA VAL A 446 -0.53 3.83 12.50
C VAL A 446 -1.79 4.29 13.21
N ARG A 447 -2.88 4.47 12.47
CA ARG A 447 -4.19 4.87 13.02
C ARG A 447 -5.27 3.88 12.63
N ARG A 448 -6.28 3.76 13.49
CA ARG A 448 -7.48 2.96 13.23
C ARG A 448 -8.73 3.79 13.39
N TRP A 449 -9.63 3.65 12.42
CA TRP A 449 -10.81 4.48 12.25
C TRP A 449 -12.09 3.63 12.26
N ASP A 450 -13.08 4.06 13.06
CA ASP A 450 -14.45 3.58 12.98
C ASP A 450 -15.17 4.22 11.79
N VAL A 451 -15.50 3.38 10.81
CA VAL A 451 -16.13 3.77 9.55
C VAL A 451 -17.66 3.73 9.58
N ARG A 452 -18.26 3.32 10.71
CA ARG A 452 -19.72 3.20 10.83
C ARG A 452 -20.40 4.56 10.96
N GLY A 453 -19.74 5.52 11.60
CA GLY A 453 -20.21 6.90 11.74
C GLY A 453 -20.27 7.66 10.41
N GLY A 454 -21.20 8.60 10.30
CA GLY A 454 -21.18 9.60 9.21
C GLY A 454 -20.11 10.68 9.46
N THR A 455 -20.16 11.77 8.70
CA THR A 455 -19.24 12.92 8.83
C THR A 455 -19.19 13.52 10.24
N ALA A 456 -20.24 13.34 11.05
CA ALA A 456 -20.36 13.86 12.41
C ALA A 456 -19.75 12.95 13.52
N ALA A 457 -19.08 11.85 13.19
CA ALA A 457 -18.41 11.05 14.22
C ALA A 457 -17.27 11.86 14.87
N ALA A 458 -17.21 11.85 16.21
CA ALA A 458 -16.17 12.53 16.98
C ALA A 458 -14.76 12.14 16.50
N ASN A 459 -13.83 13.10 16.49
CA ASN A 459 -12.42 12.94 16.09
C ASN A 459 -12.22 12.21 14.75
N GLY A 460 -13.03 12.48 13.73
CA GLY A 460 -12.84 11.79 12.44
C GLY A 460 -13.12 10.28 12.49
N GLY A 461 -13.69 9.77 13.59
CA GLY A 461 -13.87 8.33 13.82
C GLY A 461 -12.61 7.64 14.33
N LEU A 462 -11.57 8.37 14.74
CA LEU A 462 -10.36 7.78 15.31
C LEU A 462 -10.71 6.91 16.53
N SER A 463 -10.30 5.64 16.48
CA SER A 463 -10.49 4.64 17.53
C SER A 463 -9.18 4.32 18.23
N GLY A 464 -8.05 4.30 17.51
CA GLY A 464 -6.75 4.00 18.08
C GLY A 464 -5.61 4.58 17.27
N GLU A 465 -4.50 4.83 17.94
CA GLU A 465 -3.26 5.34 17.38
C GLU A 465 -2.10 4.56 18.01
N TRP A 466 -1.09 4.23 17.21
CA TRP A 466 0.12 3.54 17.65
C TRP A 466 1.34 4.29 17.13
N ARG A 467 2.17 4.77 18.06
CA ARG A 467 3.41 5.50 17.79
C ARG A 467 4.63 4.67 18.15
N GLY A 468 5.74 4.90 17.46
CA GLY A 468 7.01 4.25 17.78
C GLY A 468 8.08 4.39 16.71
N HIS A 469 7.68 4.54 15.44
CA HIS A 469 8.60 4.98 14.40
C HIS A 469 8.95 6.45 14.59
N ARG A 470 10.10 6.86 14.05
CA ARG A 470 10.60 8.23 14.23
C ARG A 470 9.67 9.28 13.63
N GLY A 471 9.19 9.06 12.39
CA GLY A 471 8.20 9.91 11.72
C GLY A 471 8.70 11.31 11.38
N GLY A 472 8.24 11.88 10.26
CA GLY A 472 8.51 13.28 9.87
C GLY A 472 9.98 13.63 9.54
N GLY A 473 10.18 14.46 8.52
CA GLY A 473 11.52 14.95 8.15
C GLY A 473 12.51 13.84 7.76
N GLU A 474 13.71 13.84 8.35
CA GLU A 474 14.79 12.87 8.06
C GLU A 474 14.62 11.50 8.75
N GLY A 475 13.58 11.32 9.59
CA GLY A 475 13.40 10.14 10.44
C GLY A 475 12.69 8.95 9.78
N GLY A 476 12.02 9.19 8.65
CA GLY A 476 11.35 8.14 7.89
C GLY A 476 10.00 7.68 8.45
N GLY A 477 9.07 7.36 7.54
CA GLY A 477 7.69 6.97 7.84
C GLY A 477 7.41 5.47 7.94
N VAL A 478 6.13 5.11 8.04
CA VAL A 478 5.69 3.69 7.95
C VAL A 478 5.42 3.33 6.50
N MET A 479 6.29 2.49 5.93
CA MET A 479 6.22 2.07 4.52
C MET A 479 5.19 0.96 4.27
N GLY A 480 4.74 0.28 5.32
CA GLY A 480 3.66 -0.68 5.21
C GLY A 480 3.29 -1.34 6.53
N PHE A 481 2.17 -2.05 6.53
CA PHE A 481 1.77 -2.88 7.66
C PHE A 481 1.02 -4.13 7.22
N VAL A 482 1.00 -5.10 8.13
CA VAL A 482 0.16 -6.31 8.09
C VAL A 482 -0.59 -6.44 9.41
N GLN A 483 -1.80 -6.99 9.37
CA GLN A 483 -2.69 -7.05 10.54
C GLN A 483 -3.23 -8.46 10.78
N GLY A 484 -2.50 -9.22 11.60
CA GLY A 484 -2.80 -10.62 11.91
C GLY A 484 -3.96 -10.81 12.90
N GLY A 485 -4.52 -12.03 12.92
CA GLY A 485 -5.43 -12.47 13.98
C GLY A 485 -6.74 -11.67 14.09
N GLY A 486 -7.27 -11.18 12.97
CA GLY A 486 -8.46 -10.31 12.96
C GLY A 486 -8.18 -8.88 13.41
N GLY A 487 -6.96 -8.37 13.16
CA GLY A 487 -6.57 -7.00 13.48
C GLY A 487 -6.06 -6.78 14.90
N ARG A 488 -5.78 -7.86 15.65
CA ARG A 488 -5.33 -7.80 17.05
C ARG A 488 -3.85 -7.49 17.21
N ALA A 489 -3.05 -7.84 16.20
CA ALA A 489 -1.64 -7.50 16.14
C ALA A 489 -1.41 -6.76 14.83
N ILE A 490 -0.69 -5.63 14.91
CA ILE A 490 -0.24 -4.89 13.74
C ILE A 490 1.27 -5.01 13.71
N VAL A 491 1.82 -5.38 12.57
CA VAL A 491 3.28 -5.39 12.34
C VAL A 491 3.56 -4.39 11.23
N THR A 492 4.49 -3.47 11.48
CA THR A 492 4.83 -2.37 10.57
C THR A 492 6.22 -2.54 10.00
N ALA A 493 6.45 -1.96 8.83
CA ALA A 493 7.75 -1.78 8.21
C ALA A 493 8.06 -0.28 8.21
N GLY A 494 9.16 0.12 8.84
CA GLY A 494 9.59 1.50 8.93
C GLY A 494 10.75 1.81 8.01
N ASP A 495 10.78 3.06 7.55
CA ASP A 495 11.94 3.67 6.90
C ASP A 495 13.11 3.89 7.88
N ASP A 496 12.83 3.84 9.19
CA ASP A 496 13.82 3.85 10.27
C ASP A 496 14.57 2.52 10.45
N SER A 497 14.55 1.62 9.45
CA SER A 497 15.15 0.27 9.42
C SER A 497 14.59 -0.74 10.43
N VAL A 498 13.51 -0.39 11.14
CA VAL A 498 12.93 -1.22 12.19
C VAL A 498 11.53 -1.68 11.80
N SER A 499 11.20 -2.94 12.15
CA SER A 499 9.83 -3.43 12.12
C SER A 499 9.27 -3.46 13.54
N LEU A 500 8.12 -2.82 13.77
CA LEU A 500 7.48 -2.76 15.09
C LEU A 500 6.24 -3.64 15.14
N VAL A 501 6.01 -4.25 16.31
CA VAL A 501 4.81 -5.05 16.58
C VAL A 501 3.98 -4.32 17.62
N PHE A 502 2.71 -4.09 17.33
CA PHE A 502 1.75 -3.43 18.19
C PHE A 502 0.60 -4.35 18.57
N ASN A 503 0.13 -4.23 19.82
CA ASN A 503 -1.14 -4.83 20.22
C ASN A 503 -2.27 -3.87 19.89
N ALA A 504 -3.24 -4.35 19.11
CA ALA A 504 -4.39 -3.59 18.66
C ALA A 504 -5.69 -4.30 19.06
N PRO A 505 -5.97 -4.45 20.37
CA PRO A 505 -7.16 -5.14 20.83
C PRO A 505 -8.41 -4.45 20.28
N PRO A 506 -9.46 -5.22 19.92
CA PRO A 506 -10.72 -4.61 19.54
C PRO A 506 -11.31 -3.89 20.75
N GLN A 507 -11.57 -2.59 20.59
CA GLN A 507 -12.24 -1.77 21.59
C GLN A 507 -13.72 -2.13 21.73
#